data_AF-A0A653L008-F1
#
_entry.id   AF-A0A653L008-F1
#
_cell.length_a   1.000
_cell.length_b   1.000
_cell.length_c   1.000
_cell.angle_alpha   90.00
_cell.angle_beta   90.00
_cell.angle_gamma   90.00
#
_symmetry.space_group_name_H-M   'P 1'
#
loop_
_entity.id
_entity.type
_entity.pdbx_description
1 polymer ?
#
loop_
_entity_poly.entity_id
_entity_poly.type
_entity_poly.pdbx_seq_one_letter_code
_entity_poly.pdbx_strand_id
1 'polypeptide(L)'
;MHDLFFISAGQKDVKKSPNIINKKNLYLNYGLLGLASIAKRAGFNPILLHGNFSSPDDFINDCITLGIGHTKKPVFISMPSFYALSWLKEFTEKLKSQFPSIHLILGGRWVIDGQSELLHKELPDIGTIIDGLGENAITEILNINDNQPSYPCLDYTILHRRHLYQAAIEVSRGCGRGCSFCQERNEKLLPPKDPKIIIHEAKNILLHDNLNKMNIYFEASLFQPNAAWTNKLIEQQNNNSCFFEWRAESRVDTLRPEIIPLLAKSGLKVLDLGLESASPVQLERMEKSNRPKEYLGRASDLLYALYESGVHVKINILLFAGENKSTILETCNWLDAHKKLIKGVSVGPVIAFGWDDNKKDFIKQLSSFGADAIPTKHIGITHLNLSKEITYRDSLRISKEISKSFMTADDYYYLKSFSYFPRDYTYIDFMNDVDKENDDYSFSTSKGKLYETHVLK
;
A
#
# COMPACT_ATOMS: atom_id res chain seq x y z
N MET A 1 18.59 -24.04 -11.38
CA MET A 1 17.32 -23.59 -12.02
C MET A 1 16.26 -23.56 -10.94
N HIS A 2 15.34 -22.58 -10.95
CA HIS A 2 14.27 -22.50 -9.95
C HIS A 2 13.26 -23.63 -10.16
N ASP A 3 12.73 -24.16 -9.07
CA ASP A 3 11.80 -25.29 -9.11
C ASP A 3 10.40 -24.92 -8.60
N LEU A 4 10.22 -23.67 -8.17
CA LEU A 4 8.99 -23.14 -7.61
C LEU A 4 8.88 -21.66 -7.95
N PHE A 5 7.75 -21.23 -8.50
CA PHE A 5 7.55 -19.87 -8.96
C PHE A 5 6.44 -19.21 -8.15
N PHE A 6 6.75 -18.03 -7.62
CA PHE A 6 5.79 -17.13 -7.00
C PHE A 6 5.69 -15.88 -7.87
N ILE A 7 4.47 -15.50 -8.23
CA ILE A 7 4.21 -14.38 -9.15
C ILE A 7 3.21 -13.44 -8.48
N SER A 8 3.63 -12.21 -8.20
CA SER A 8 2.69 -11.14 -7.91
C SER A 8 2.18 -10.57 -9.24
N ALA A 9 0.89 -10.69 -9.51
CA ALA A 9 0.29 -10.23 -10.76
C ALA A 9 0.58 -8.74 -11.02
N GLY A 10 0.89 -8.41 -12.26
CA GLY A 10 1.04 -7.03 -12.73
C GLY A 10 -0.30 -6.33 -12.93
N GLN A 11 -0.24 -5.09 -13.39
CA GLN A 11 -1.41 -4.26 -13.67
C GLN A 11 -1.24 -3.56 -15.02
N LYS A 12 -2.30 -3.51 -15.81
CA LYS A 12 -2.35 -2.73 -17.06
C LYS A 12 -2.63 -1.24 -16.80
N ASP A 13 -3.26 -0.96 -15.66
CA ASP A 13 -3.69 0.37 -15.27
C ASP A 13 -3.26 0.66 -13.83
N VAL A 14 -3.21 1.94 -13.47
CA VAL A 14 -2.88 2.41 -12.12
C VAL A 14 -4.14 2.80 -11.36
N LYS A 15 -4.06 2.77 -10.02
CA LYS A 15 -5.14 3.29 -9.15
C LYS A 15 -5.34 4.81 -9.25
N LYS A 16 -4.35 5.54 -9.79
CA LYS A 16 -4.31 7.01 -9.92
C LYS A 16 -4.30 7.38 -11.41
N SER A 17 -3.94 8.62 -11.78
CA SER A 17 -3.75 9.01 -13.18
C SER A 17 -2.61 8.20 -13.84
N PRO A 18 -2.77 7.67 -15.07
CA PRO A 18 -1.86 6.71 -15.71
C PRO A 18 -0.58 7.33 -16.31
N ASN A 19 0.06 8.19 -15.54
CA ASN A 19 1.30 8.85 -15.92
C ASN A 19 2.55 8.04 -15.60
N ILE A 20 3.66 8.40 -16.23
CA ILE A 20 4.95 7.69 -16.13
C ILE A 20 5.34 7.55 -14.65
N ILE A 21 5.23 8.64 -13.89
CA ILE A 21 5.61 8.68 -12.47
C ILE A 21 4.80 7.69 -11.63
N ASN A 22 3.48 7.58 -11.84
CA ASN A 22 2.65 6.64 -11.10
C ASN A 22 2.97 5.18 -11.45
N LYS A 23 3.46 4.92 -12.68
CA LYS A 23 3.93 3.59 -13.12
C LYS A 23 5.34 3.25 -12.64
N LYS A 24 6.08 4.20 -12.06
CA LYS A 24 7.39 3.91 -11.43
C LYS A 24 7.28 3.30 -10.04
N ASN A 25 6.11 3.27 -9.40
CA ASN A 25 5.99 2.65 -8.08
C ASN A 25 6.24 1.13 -8.17
N LEU A 26 7.09 0.62 -7.29
CA LEU A 26 7.48 -0.78 -7.17
C LEU A 26 7.01 -1.30 -5.81
N TYR A 27 5.78 -1.84 -5.78
CA TYR A 27 5.18 -2.34 -4.54
C TYR A 27 5.62 -3.79 -4.27
N LEU A 28 6.29 -4.01 -3.15
CA LEU A 28 6.61 -5.36 -2.71
C LEU A 28 5.36 -6.07 -2.19
N ASN A 29 4.96 -7.15 -2.85
CA ASN A 29 4.02 -8.11 -2.30
C ASN A 29 4.68 -8.93 -1.16
N TYR A 30 4.80 -8.32 0.03
CA TYR A 30 5.48 -8.93 1.17
C TYR A 30 4.75 -10.17 1.70
N GLY A 31 3.42 -10.23 1.54
CA GLY A 31 2.63 -11.42 1.87
C GLY A 31 3.06 -12.63 1.03
N LEU A 32 3.15 -12.46 -0.29
CA LEU A 32 3.62 -13.51 -1.19
C LEU A 32 5.11 -13.86 -0.95
N LEU A 33 5.95 -12.86 -0.64
CA LEU A 33 7.34 -13.10 -0.22
C LEU A 33 7.40 -13.93 1.06
N GLY A 34 6.50 -13.69 2.01
CA GLY A 34 6.35 -14.49 3.22
C GLY A 34 6.08 -15.96 2.90
N LEU A 35 5.13 -16.24 1.99
CA LEU A 35 4.83 -17.61 1.54
C LEU A 35 6.02 -18.26 0.83
N ALA A 36 6.70 -17.52 -0.04
CA ALA A 36 7.90 -18.01 -0.72
C ALA A 36 9.03 -18.31 0.27
N SER A 37 9.15 -17.52 1.35
CA SER A 37 10.13 -17.71 2.41
C SER A 37 9.85 -18.98 3.23
N ILE A 38 8.58 -19.33 3.44
CA ILE A 38 8.17 -20.61 4.03
C ILE A 38 8.67 -21.76 3.16
N ALA A 39 8.40 -21.70 1.84
CA ALA A 39 8.88 -22.72 0.91
C ALA A 39 10.42 -22.81 0.88
N LYS A 40 11.14 -21.69 0.90
CA LYS A 40 12.62 -21.70 0.93
C LYS A 40 13.16 -22.44 2.15
N ARG A 41 12.60 -22.19 3.34
CA ARG A 41 13.00 -22.88 4.59
C ARG A 41 12.74 -24.37 4.54
N ALA A 42 11.70 -24.80 3.84
CA ALA A 42 11.38 -26.21 3.64
C ALA A 42 12.27 -26.91 2.56
N GLY A 43 13.28 -26.22 2.01
CA GLY A 43 14.25 -26.80 1.09
C GLY A 43 13.90 -26.67 -0.39
N PHE A 44 12.82 -25.98 -0.74
CA PHE A 44 12.53 -25.65 -2.14
C PHE A 44 13.49 -24.57 -2.68
N ASN A 45 13.56 -24.42 -4.00
CA ASN A 45 14.33 -23.37 -4.66
C ASN A 45 13.40 -22.32 -5.34
N PRO A 46 12.67 -21.53 -4.54
CA PRO A 46 11.71 -20.56 -5.07
C PRO A 46 12.37 -19.36 -5.73
N ILE A 47 11.61 -18.73 -6.61
CA ILE A 47 11.82 -17.35 -7.08
C ILE A 47 10.50 -16.58 -6.99
N LEU A 48 10.59 -15.32 -6.57
CA LEU A 48 9.46 -14.39 -6.56
C LEU A 48 9.67 -13.32 -7.64
N LEU A 49 8.70 -13.18 -8.53
CA LEU A 49 8.64 -12.14 -9.55
C LEU A 49 7.41 -11.26 -9.34
N HIS A 50 7.50 -9.97 -9.69
CA HIS A 50 6.36 -9.06 -9.72
C HIS A 50 6.14 -8.55 -11.13
N GLY A 51 4.92 -8.72 -11.64
CA GLY A 51 4.53 -8.20 -12.95
C GLY A 51 4.48 -6.67 -13.01
N ASN A 52 4.40 -5.98 -11.87
CA ASN A 52 4.44 -4.52 -11.78
C ASN A 52 3.54 -3.86 -12.84
N PHE A 53 4.11 -3.05 -13.74
CA PHE A 53 3.43 -2.48 -14.91
C PHE A 53 4.00 -2.98 -16.25
N SER A 54 4.69 -4.14 -16.26
CA SER A 54 5.17 -4.74 -17.52
C SER A 54 4.02 -5.34 -18.31
N SER A 55 4.18 -5.47 -19.62
CA SER A 55 3.22 -6.23 -20.43
C SER A 55 3.26 -7.71 -20.02
N PRO A 56 2.15 -8.46 -20.17
CA PRO A 56 2.15 -9.91 -19.98
C PRO A 56 3.19 -10.63 -20.86
N ASP A 57 3.41 -10.17 -22.09
CA ASP A 57 4.39 -10.75 -23.02
C ASP A 57 5.83 -10.60 -22.52
N ASP A 58 6.23 -9.39 -22.14
CA ASP A 58 7.58 -9.14 -21.59
C ASP A 58 7.82 -9.95 -20.32
N PHE A 59 6.80 -10.02 -19.46
CA PHE A 59 6.89 -10.75 -18.21
C PHE A 59 6.99 -12.27 -18.40
N ILE A 60 6.25 -12.83 -19.37
CA ILE A 60 6.36 -14.26 -19.71
C ILE A 60 7.77 -14.59 -20.19
N ASN A 61 8.38 -13.74 -21.02
CA ASN A 61 9.75 -13.94 -21.49
C ASN A 61 10.75 -13.98 -20.33
N ASP A 62 10.59 -13.10 -19.34
CA ASP A 62 11.38 -13.12 -18.10
C ASP A 62 11.17 -14.44 -17.33
N CYS A 63 9.92 -14.89 -17.17
CA CYS A 63 9.62 -16.16 -16.51
C CYS A 63 10.24 -17.38 -17.24
N ILE A 64 10.19 -17.40 -18.57
CA ILE A 64 10.77 -18.46 -19.40
C ILE A 64 12.28 -18.50 -19.24
N THR A 65 12.94 -17.34 -19.29
CA THR A 65 14.39 -17.21 -19.07
C THR A 65 14.81 -17.77 -17.70
N LEU A 66 13.94 -17.63 -16.70
CA LEU A 66 14.17 -18.17 -15.35
C LEU A 66 13.79 -19.65 -15.18
N GLY A 67 13.24 -20.27 -16.23
CA GLY A 67 12.97 -21.71 -16.30
C GLY A 67 11.54 -22.11 -15.92
N ILE A 68 10.56 -21.21 -15.99
CA ILE A 68 9.16 -21.54 -15.61
C ILE A 68 8.60 -22.73 -16.40
N GLY A 69 8.99 -22.89 -17.67
CA GLY A 69 8.55 -24.00 -18.52
C GLY A 69 9.08 -25.38 -18.08
N HIS A 70 10.07 -25.42 -17.19
CA HIS A 70 10.67 -26.66 -16.69
C HIS A 70 10.19 -27.04 -15.28
N THR A 71 9.41 -26.18 -14.61
CA THR A 71 8.89 -26.52 -13.28
C THR A 71 7.87 -27.67 -13.38
N LYS A 72 8.03 -28.66 -12.52
CA LYS A 72 7.03 -29.72 -12.29
C LYS A 72 6.12 -29.41 -11.10
N LYS A 73 6.44 -28.34 -10.35
CA LYS A 73 5.65 -27.89 -9.21
C LYS A 73 4.67 -26.80 -9.65
N PRO A 74 3.59 -26.57 -8.88
CA PRO A 74 2.66 -25.48 -9.14
C PRO A 74 3.34 -24.11 -9.21
N VAL A 75 2.75 -23.20 -9.98
CA VAL A 75 3.06 -21.77 -9.94
C VAL A 75 2.04 -21.08 -9.05
N PHE A 76 2.54 -20.40 -8.02
CA PHE A 76 1.71 -19.63 -7.09
C PHE A 76 1.61 -18.20 -7.59
N ILE A 77 0.38 -17.73 -7.77
CA ILE A 77 0.09 -16.38 -8.24
C ILE A 77 -0.67 -15.65 -7.12
N SER A 78 -0.27 -14.43 -6.81
CA SER A 78 -1.05 -13.52 -5.97
C SER A 78 -1.68 -12.43 -6.84
N MET A 79 -3.00 -12.25 -6.73
CA MET A 79 -3.70 -11.11 -7.30
C MET A 79 -3.92 -10.04 -6.22
N PRO A 80 -3.09 -8.97 -6.19
CA PRO A 80 -3.12 -8.00 -5.09
C PRO A 80 -4.31 -7.04 -5.15
N SER A 81 -5.00 -6.94 -6.29
CA SER A 81 -6.14 -6.03 -6.49
C SER A 81 -6.93 -6.40 -7.75
N PHE A 82 -8.20 -5.99 -7.83
CA PHE A 82 -8.99 -6.11 -9.07
C PHE A 82 -8.37 -5.40 -10.27
N TYR A 83 -7.52 -4.37 -10.07
CA TYR A 83 -6.74 -3.75 -11.16
C TYR A 83 -5.77 -4.72 -11.85
N ALA A 84 -5.40 -5.82 -11.20
CA ALA A 84 -4.55 -6.85 -11.78
C ALA A 84 -5.32 -7.90 -12.60
N LEU A 85 -6.66 -7.93 -12.54
CA LEU A 85 -7.47 -9.00 -13.14
C LEU A 85 -7.27 -9.11 -14.65
N SER A 86 -7.34 -7.98 -15.37
CA SER A 86 -7.19 -7.96 -16.84
C SER A 86 -5.77 -8.26 -17.31
N TRP A 87 -4.76 -7.96 -16.47
CA TRP A 87 -3.37 -8.34 -16.72
C TRP A 87 -3.20 -9.84 -16.50
N LEU A 88 -3.73 -10.34 -15.38
CA LEU A 88 -3.60 -11.73 -14.98
C LEU A 88 -4.28 -12.66 -15.98
N LYS A 89 -5.47 -12.32 -16.45
CA LYS A 89 -6.20 -13.08 -17.47
C LYS A 89 -5.36 -13.31 -18.73
N GLU A 90 -4.81 -12.23 -19.30
CA GLU A 90 -3.96 -12.32 -20.49
C GLU A 90 -2.67 -13.10 -20.20
N PHE A 91 -2.05 -12.89 -19.04
CA PHE A 91 -0.87 -13.63 -18.61
C PHE A 91 -1.13 -15.14 -18.51
N THR A 92 -2.22 -15.56 -17.86
CA THR A 92 -2.54 -16.98 -17.68
C THR A 92 -2.91 -17.66 -18.99
N GLU A 93 -3.68 -17.00 -19.86
CA GLU A 93 -4.06 -17.49 -21.18
C GLU A 93 -2.82 -17.77 -22.04
N LYS A 94 -1.89 -16.81 -22.10
CA LYS A 94 -0.64 -16.94 -22.85
C LYS A 94 0.30 -17.98 -22.24
N LEU A 95 0.44 -18.01 -20.92
CA LEU A 95 1.30 -18.99 -20.24
C LEU A 95 0.79 -20.42 -20.44
N LYS A 96 -0.52 -20.65 -20.34
CA LYS A 96 -1.15 -21.95 -20.60
C LYS A 96 -1.06 -22.37 -22.06
N SER A 97 -1.16 -21.42 -22.99
CA SER A 97 -0.97 -21.70 -24.42
C SER A 97 0.44 -22.25 -24.71
N GLN A 98 1.46 -21.75 -24.02
CA GLN A 98 2.84 -22.23 -24.19
C GLN A 98 3.17 -23.48 -23.34
N PHE A 99 2.61 -23.57 -22.13
CA PHE A 99 2.86 -24.67 -21.20
C PHE A 99 1.53 -25.26 -20.67
N PRO A 100 0.81 -26.08 -21.46
CA PRO A 100 -0.51 -26.58 -21.09
C PRO A 100 -0.57 -27.36 -19.77
N SER A 101 0.53 -28.04 -19.42
CA SER A 101 0.65 -28.86 -18.21
C SER A 101 0.93 -28.07 -16.93
N ILE A 102 1.21 -26.76 -17.01
CA ILE A 102 1.56 -25.97 -15.83
C ILE A 102 0.35 -25.85 -14.90
N HIS A 103 0.52 -26.14 -13.61
CA HIS A 103 -0.57 -25.99 -12.65
C HIS A 103 -0.48 -24.60 -12.00
N LEU A 104 -1.56 -23.82 -12.11
CA LEU A 104 -1.64 -22.46 -11.60
C LEU A 104 -2.53 -22.41 -10.36
N ILE A 105 -1.98 -21.87 -9.26
CA ILE A 105 -2.67 -21.70 -7.99
C ILE A 105 -2.74 -20.21 -7.68
N LEU A 106 -3.94 -19.68 -7.48
CA LEU A 106 -4.18 -18.26 -7.23
C LEU A 106 -4.52 -18.01 -5.77
N GLY A 107 -3.95 -16.96 -5.19
CA GLY A 107 -4.36 -16.39 -3.91
C GLY A 107 -4.57 -14.88 -4.03
N GLY A 108 -5.08 -14.27 -2.95
CA GLY A 108 -5.35 -12.84 -2.91
C GLY A 108 -6.57 -12.54 -2.05
N ARG A 109 -6.42 -12.65 -0.72
CA ARG A 109 -7.48 -12.51 0.29
C ARG A 109 -8.55 -11.48 -0.07
N TRP A 110 -8.13 -10.24 -0.31
CA TRP A 110 -9.03 -9.10 -0.52
C TRP A 110 -9.79 -9.11 -1.84
N VAL A 111 -9.31 -9.86 -2.82
CA VAL A 111 -9.98 -9.93 -4.13
C VAL A 111 -10.85 -11.17 -4.25
N ILE A 112 -10.47 -12.27 -3.59
CA ILE A 112 -11.27 -13.48 -3.55
C ILE A 112 -12.48 -13.25 -2.65
N ASP A 113 -12.26 -12.85 -1.39
CA ASP A 113 -13.29 -12.40 -0.44
C ASP A 113 -14.55 -13.29 -0.41
N GLY A 114 -14.37 -14.61 -0.31
CA GLY A 114 -15.47 -15.58 -0.29
C GLY A 114 -16.07 -15.94 -1.65
N GLN A 115 -15.58 -15.36 -2.74
CA GLN A 115 -16.21 -15.41 -4.07
C GLN A 115 -15.34 -16.15 -5.11
N SER A 116 -14.72 -17.26 -4.71
CA SER A 116 -13.84 -18.07 -5.56
C SER A 116 -14.50 -18.52 -6.87
N GLU A 117 -15.80 -18.85 -6.85
CA GLU A 117 -16.52 -19.28 -8.05
C GLU A 117 -16.67 -18.16 -9.09
N LEU A 118 -16.93 -16.92 -8.65
CA LEU A 118 -17.00 -15.76 -9.55
C LEU A 118 -15.64 -15.47 -10.15
N LEU A 119 -14.58 -15.55 -9.34
CA LEU A 119 -13.22 -15.33 -9.82
C LEU A 119 -12.78 -16.41 -10.82
N HIS A 120 -13.16 -17.66 -10.60
CA HIS A 120 -12.85 -18.77 -11.51
C HIS A 120 -13.48 -18.56 -12.90
N LYS A 121 -14.68 -17.98 -13.00
CA LYS A 121 -15.30 -17.62 -14.29
C LYS A 121 -14.49 -16.58 -15.06
N GLU A 122 -13.86 -15.64 -14.35
CA GLU A 122 -13.02 -14.61 -14.97
C GLU A 122 -11.62 -15.11 -15.34
N LEU A 123 -11.14 -16.14 -14.65
CA LEU A 123 -9.80 -16.73 -14.80
C LEU A 123 -9.88 -18.26 -14.99
N PRO A 124 -10.42 -18.75 -16.12
CA PRO A 124 -10.66 -20.19 -16.33
C PRO A 124 -9.38 -21.04 -16.38
N ASP A 125 -8.23 -20.42 -16.65
CA ASP A 125 -6.92 -21.07 -16.70
C ASP A 125 -6.32 -21.38 -15.31
N ILE A 126 -6.90 -20.81 -14.25
CA ILE A 126 -6.48 -21.06 -12.87
C ILE A 126 -7.09 -22.37 -12.38
N GLY A 127 -6.22 -23.32 -11.99
CA GLY A 127 -6.65 -24.64 -11.53
C GLY A 127 -7.12 -24.68 -10.09
N THR A 128 -6.59 -23.82 -9.22
CA THR A 128 -6.95 -23.78 -7.79
C THR A 128 -6.93 -22.35 -7.28
N ILE A 129 -7.92 -21.98 -6.46
CA ILE A 129 -8.04 -20.67 -5.82
C ILE A 129 -8.01 -20.89 -4.30
N ILE A 130 -7.09 -20.23 -3.62
CA ILE A 130 -6.93 -20.24 -2.16
C ILE A 130 -7.56 -18.97 -1.60
N ASP A 131 -8.68 -19.13 -0.90
CA ASP A 131 -9.34 -18.05 -0.18
C ASP A 131 -8.74 -17.86 1.22
N GLY A 132 -8.67 -16.61 1.68
CA GLY A 132 -8.11 -16.26 2.98
C GLY A 132 -6.58 -16.20 3.04
N LEU A 133 -6.02 -16.55 4.20
CA LEU A 133 -4.59 -16.51 4.47
C LEU A 133 -3.87 -17.72 3.84
N GLY A 134 -2.77 -17.45 3.15
CA GLY A 134 -2.05 -18.45 2.37
C GLY A 134 -1.07 -19.31 3.16
N GLU A 135 -0.75 -18.95 4.41
CA GLU A 135 0.29 -19.62 5.21
C GLU A 135 -0.01 -21.10 5.48
N ASN A 136 -1.26 -21.46 5.78
CA ASN A 136 -1.64 -22.86 5.98
C ASN A 136 -1.76 -23.62 4.65
N ALA A 137 -2.33 -22.96 3.63
CA ALA A 137 -2.51 -23.56 2.32
C ALA A 137 -1.16 -23.89 1.66
N ILE A 138 -0.15 -23.02 1.79
CA ILE A 138 1.18 -23.29 1.21
C ILE A 138 1.84 -24.48 1.89
N THR A 139 1.68 -24.65 3.20
CA THR A 139 2.24 -25.80 3.92
C THR A 139 1.57 -27.10 3.53
N GLU A 140 0.24 -27.10 3.33
CA GLU A 140 -0.51 -28.27 2.89
C GLU A 140 -0.15 -28.67 1.45
N ILE A 141 -0.21 -27.72 0.52
CA ILE A 141 0.06 -27.98 -0.92
C ILE A 141 1.50 -28.48 -1.15
N LEU A 142 2.46 -27.98 -0.36
CA LEU A 142 3.86 -28.35 -0.50
C LEU A 142 4.31 -29.47 0.47
N ASN A 143 3.40 -30.03 1.27
CA ASN A 143 3.68 -31.06 2.28
C ASN A 143 4.81 -30.64 3.25
N ILE A 144 4.74 -29.42 3.77
CA ILE A 144 5.72 -28.85 4.70
C ILE A 144 5.31 -29.18 6.14
N ASN A 145 6.09 -30.02 6.81
CA ASN A 145 5.92 -30.35 8.22
C ASN A 145 6.79 -29.42 9.09
N ASP A 146 6.38 -28.16 9.28
CA ASP A 146 7.10 -27.21 10.12
C ASP A 146 6.15 -26.26 10.85
N ASN A 147 6.46 -25.98 12.12
CA ASN A 147 5.70 -25.05 12.95
C ASN A 147 5.99 -23.62 12.48
N GLN A 148 5.07 -23.04 11.73
CA GLN A 148 5.27 -21.70 11.21
C GLN A 148 5.19 -20.64 12.32
N PRO A 149 6.13 -19.67 12.36
CA PRO A 149 5.98 -18.51 13.23
C PRO A 149 4.73 -17.71 12.84
N SER A 150 4.15 -16.98 13.80
CA SER A 150 3.00 -16.10 13.55
C SER A 150 3.26 -15.02 12.49
N TYR A 151 4.53 -14.73 12.19
CA TYR A 151 4.96 -13.85 11.11
C TYR A 151 6.10 -14.54 10.34
N PRO A 152 5.97 -14.75 9.02
CA PRO A 152 7.07 -15.32 8.24
C PRO A 152 8.24 -14.33 8.20
N CYS A 153 9.43 -14.76 8.60
CA CYS A 153 10.67 -14.02 8.35
C CYS A 153 10.90 -13.97 6.84
N LEU A 154 10.97 -12.76 6.29
CA LEU A 154 11.08 -12.53 4.84
C LEU A 154 12.52 -12.80 4.36
N ASP A 155 12.67 -13.64 3.34
CA ASP A 155 13.95 -13.92 2.68
C ASP A 155 14.01 -13.23 1.32
N TYR A 156 14.66 -12.06 1.29
CA TYR A 156 14.78 -11.24 0.08
C TYR A 156 15.69 -11.86 -0.99
N THR A 157 16.44 -12.92 -0.69
CA THR A 157 17.26 -13.61 -1.70
C THR A 157 16.41 -14.31 -2.76
N ILE A 158 15.14 -14.57 -2.45
CA ILE A 158 14.14 -15.18 -3.34
C ILE A 158 13.64 -14.16 -4.39
N LEU A 159 13.73 -12.87 -4.09
CA LEU A 159 13.15 -11.80 -4.90
C LEU A 159 13.98 -11.53 -6.16
N HIS A 160 13.36 -11.67 -7.33
CA HIS A 160 13.99 -11.31 -8.60
C HIS A 160 14.32 -9.80 -8.60
N ARG A 161 15.56 -9.46 -8.96
CA ARG A 161 16.09 -8.08 -8.93
C ARG A 161 15.90 -7.39 -7.57
N ARG A 162 16.11 -8.11 -6.46
CA ARG A 162 15.93 -7.58 -5.09
C ARG A 162 16.58 -6.22 -4.81
N HIS A 163 17.68 -5.87 -5.50
CA HIS A 163 18.40 -4.62 -5.30
C HIS A 163 17.57 -3.38 -5.66
N LEU A 164 16.55 -3.54 -6.52
CA LEU A 164 15.64 -2.46 -6.93
C LEU A 164 14.56 -2.16 -5.89
N TYR A 165 14.22 -3.11 -5.02
CA TYR A 165 13.11 -2.96 -4.09
C TYR A 165 13.53 -2.23 -2.82
N GLN A 166 12.59 -1.50 -2.22
CA GLN A 166 12.74 -0.99 -0.86
C GLN A 166 12.47 -2.09 0.17
N ALA A 167 12.99 -1.92 1.38
CA ALA A 167 12.77 -2.87 2.45
C ALA A 167 11.39 -2.66 3.08
N ALA A 168 10.68 -3.75 3.33
CA ALA A 168 9.45 -3.81 4.09
C ALA A 168 9.54 -4.91 5.16
N ILE A 169 9.05 -4.61 6.36
CA ILE A 169 8.93 -5.56 7.47
C ILE A 169 7.51 -5.45 8.00
N GLU A 170 6.76 -6.54 7.99
CA GLU A 170 5.47 -6.60 8.67
C GLU A 170 5.67 -6.51 10.18
N VAL A 171 5.16 -5.47 10.83
CA VAL A 171 5.35 -5.25 12.27
C VAL A 171 4.08 -5.48 13.09
N SER A 172 2.89 -5.46 12.48
CA SER A 172 1.64 -5.81 13.16
C SER A 172 0.52 -6.05 12.14
N ARG A 173 -0.50 -6.84 12.53
CA ARG A 173 -1.71 -7.08 11.73
C ARG A 173 -2.96 -6.58 12.44
N GLY A 174 -3.96 -6.16 11.65
CA GLY A 174 -5.27 -5.74 12.12
C GLY A 174 -5.32 -4.30 12.60
N CYS A 175 -6.53 -3.74 12.67
CA CYS A 175 -6.78 -2.35 13.05
C CYS A 175 -7.98 -2.26 14.00
N GLY A 176 -9.13 -2.80 13.61
CA GLY A 176 -10.28 -2.97 14.50
C GLY A 176 -10.93 -1.66 14.96
N ARG A 177 -10.72 -0.57 14.22
CA ARG A 177 -11.19 0.78 14.59
C ARG A 177 -12.60 1.10 14.10
N GLY A 178 -13.26 0.18 13.40
CA GLY A 178 -14.68 0.30 13.05
C GLY A 178 -15.02 1.21 11.86
N CYS A 179 -14.06 1.93 11.26
CA CYS A 179 -14.31 2.89 10.17
C CYS A 179 -15.10 2.26 9.01
N SER A 180 -16.19 2.88 8.59
CA SER A 180 -17.20 2.29 7.69
C SER A 180 -16.66 1.95 6.30
N PHE A 181 -15.64 2.68 5.85
CA PHE A 181 -15.02 2.53 4.53
C PHE A 181 -13.86 1.51 4.48
N CYS A 182 -13.44 0.95 5.62
CA CYS A 182 -12.21 0.15 5.72
C CYS A 182 -12.50 -1.35 5.77
N GLN A 183 -11.80 -2.14 4.95
CA GLN A 183 -11.93 -3.60 4.96
C GLN A 183 -11.41 -4.25 6.26
N GLU A 184 -10.47 -3.60 6.96
CA GLU A 184 -9.90 -4.10 8.22
C GLU A 184 -10.63 -3.57 9.46
N ARG A 185 -11.82 -2.98 9.29
CA ARG A 185 -12.58 -2.33 10.37
C ARG A 185 -12.87 -3.25 11.56
N ASN A 186 -12.99 -4.56 11.33
CA ASN A 186 -13.31 -5.58 12.32
C ASN A 186 -12.12 -6.51 12.65
N GLU A 187 -10.98 -6.33 12.00
CA GLU A 187 -9.80 -7.17 12.22
C GLU A 187 -9.10 -6.74 13.50
N LYS A 188 -9.10 -7.60 14.52
CA LYS A 188 -8.51 -7.31 15.82
C LYS A 188 -7.02 -6.93 15.66
N LEU A 189 -6.64 -5.78 16.20
CA LEU A 189 -5.23 -5.37 16.27
C LEU A 189 -4.43 -6.37 17.11
N LEU A 190 -3.39 -6.94 16.51
CA LEU A 190 -2.43 -7.79 17.18
C LEU A 190 -1.29 -6.96 17.79
N PRO A 191 -0.64 -7.46 18.86
CA PRO A 191 0.56 -6.81 19.40
C PRO A 191 1.65 -6.65 18.35
N PRO A 192 2.45 -5.58 18.41
CA PRO A 192 3.55 -5.39 17.48
C PRO A 192 4.62 -6.46 17.67
N LYS A 193 5.23 -6.88 16.56
CA LYS A 193 6.33 -7.84 16.45
C LYS A 193 7.47 -7.44 17.39
N ASP A 194 8.09 -8.43 18.01
CA ASP A 194 9.23 -8.22 18.91
C ASP A 194 10.38 -7.51 18.16
N PRO A 195 10.92 -6.38 18.67
CA PRO A 195 12.04 -5.70 18.05
C PRO A 195 13.27 -6.56 17.79
N LYS A 196 13.51 -7.62 18.57
CA LYS A 196 14.61 -8.56 18.32
C LYS A 196 14.46 -9.24 16.94
N ILE A 197 13.24 -9.60 16.56
CA ILE A 197 12.95 -10.20 15.25
C ILE A 197 13.12 -9.15 14.15
N ILE A 198 12.67 -7.91 14.39
CA ILE A 198 12.84 -6.80 13.43
C ILE A 198 14.32 -6.56 13.12
N ILE A 199 15.19 -6.53 14.13
CA ILE A 199 16.64 -6.37 13.92
C ILE A 199 17.24 -7.55 13.14
N HIS A 200 16.78 -8.78 13.42
CA HIS A 200 17.22 -9.95 12.67
C HIS A 200 16.83 -9.86 11.19
N GLU A 201 15.57 -9.51 10.89
CA GLU A 201 15.09 -9.29 9.53
C GLU A 201 15.85 -8.16 8.84
N ALA A 202 16.00 -7.00 9.51
CA ALA A 202 16.70 -5.84 8.95
C ALA A 202 18.13 -6.19 8.49
N LYS A 203 18.88 -6.97 9.27
CA LYS A 203 20.24 -7.41 8.92
C LYS A 203 20.30 -8.25 7.64
N ASN A 204 19.26 -9.03 7.36
CA ASN A 204 19.20 -9.89 6.17
C ASN A 204 18.68 -9.16 4.94
N ILE A 205 17.86 -8.12 5.15
CA ILE A 205 17.16 -7.40 4.09
C ILE A 205 17.99 -6.23 3.56
N LEU A 206 18.58 -5.43 4.46
CA LEU A 206 19.23 -4.17 4.08
C LEU A 206 20.44 -4.39 3.18
N LEU A 207 20.52 -3.58 2.13
CA LEU A 207 21.64 -3.54 1.21
C LEU A 207 22.46 -2.26 1.39
N HIS A 208 23.77 -2.41 1.33
CA HIS A 208 24.74 -1.32 1.31
C HIS A 208 25.45 -1.33 -0.04
N ASP A 209 24.80 -0.71 -1.03
CA ASP A 209 25.27 -0.60 -2.42
C ASP A 209 25.22 0.88 -2.87
N ASN A 210 25.51 1.13 -4.14
CA ASN A 210 25.56 2.49 -4.72
C ASN A 210 24.21 3.01 -5.21
N LEU A 211 23.11 2.32 -4.92
CA LEU A 211 21.76 2.78 -5.26
C LEU A 211 21.22 3.70 -4.15
N ASN A 212 20.02 4.27 -4.35
CA ASN A 212 19.36 5.04 -3.30
C ASN A 212 19.28 4.22 -2.01
N LYS A 213 19.52 4.87 -0.87
CA LYS A 213 19.54 4.23 0.44
C LYS A 213 18.26 3.42 0.65
N MET A 214 18.43 2.16 1.05
CA MET A 214 17.32 1.29 1.41
C MET A 214 16.80 1.71 2.79
N ASN A 215 15.54 2.15 2.86
CA ASN A 215 14.85 2.45 4.11
C ASN A 215 13.76 1.41 4.35
N ILE A 216 13.38 1.21 5.62
CA ILE A 216 12.40 0.20 5.97
C ILE A 216 10.99 0.80 6.05
N TYR A 217 10.04 0.22 5.33
CA TYR A 217 8.62 0.41 5.62
C TYR A 217 8.17 -0.62 6.67
N PHE A 218 7.73 -0.14 7.82
CA PHE A 218 7.05 -0.96 8.82
C PHE A 218 5.59 -1.15 8.41
N GLU A 219 5.32 -2.29 7.80
CA GLU A 219 4.01 -2.66 7.27
C GLU A 219 3.08 -3.03 8.43
N ALA A 220 1.99 -2.28 8.56
CA ALA A 220 0.99 -2.44 9.59
C ALA A 220 -0.29 -1.70 9.23
N SER A 221 -1.45 -2.33 9.41
CA SER A 221 -2.77 -1.69 9.27
C SER A 221 -2.98 -0.53 10.25
N LEU A 222 -2.36 -0.64 11.43
CA LEU A 222 -2.31 0.40 12.45
C LEU A 222 -1.04 0.22 13.28
N PHE A 223 -0.03 1.05 13.03
CA PHE A 223 1.16 1.03 13.89
C PHE A 223 0.89 1.80 15.19
N GLN A 224 0.90 1.07 16.32
CA GLN A 224 0.64 1.62 17.66
C GLN A 224 1.66 1.08 18.69
N PRO A 225 2.94 1.48 18.59
CA PRO A 225 3.94 1.12 19.59
C PRO A 225 3.72 1.87 20.92
N ASN A 226 4.33 1.36 21.97
CA ASN A 226 4.44 2.07 23.25
C ASN A 226 5.93 2.34 23.58
N ALA A 227 6.17 3.07 24.69
CA ALA A 227 7.53 3.42 25.11
C ALA A 227 8.40 2.18 25.38
N ALA A 228 7.83 1.11 25.96
CA ALA A 228 8.58 -0.11 26.25
C ALA A 228 9.05 -0.81 24.96
N TRP A 229 8.16 -0.95 23.98
CA TRP A 229 8.50 -1.49 22.66
C TRP A 229 9.58 -0.65 21.97
N THR A 230 9.45 0.68 22.03
CA THR A 230 10.38 1.60 21.36
C THR A 230 11.76 1.58 22.01
N ASN A 231 11.82 1.57 23.35
CA ASN A 231 13.08 1.40 24.09
C ASN A 231 13.74 0.08 23.76
N LYS A 232 12.96 -1.01 23.68
CA LYS A 232 13.48 -2.32 23.27
C LYS A 232 14.02 -2.29 21.84
N LEU A 233 13.39 -1.59 20.91
CA LEU A 233 13.94 -1.41 19.56
C LEU A 233 15.30 -0.70 19.60
N ILE A 234 15.41 0.41 20.31
CA ILE A 234 16.68 1.16 20.45
C ILE A 234 17.76 0.29 21.09
N GLU A 235 17.42 -0.44 22.14
CA GLU A 235 18.34 -1.37 22.80
C GLU A 235 18.83 -2.44 21.82
N GLN A 236 17.92 -3.05 21.05
CA GLN A 236 18.30 -4.06 20.06
C GLN A 236 19.14 -3.47 18.93
N GLN A 237 18.87 -2.24 18.47
CA GLN A 237 19.71 -1.54 17.48
C GLN A 237 21.14 -1.35 18.02
N ASN A 238 21.29 -0.87 19.25
CA ASN A 238 22.58 -0.66 19.90
C ASN A 238 23.36 -1.97 20.08
N ASN A 239 22.73 -2.98 20.67
CA ASN A 239 23.35 -4.28 20.94
C ASN A 239 23.82 -4.99 19.67
N ASN A 240 23.20 -4.67 18.53
CA ASN A 240 23.47 -5.31 17.25
C ASN A 240 24.23 -4.43 16.24
N SER A 241 24.52 -3.17 16.59
CA SER A 241 25.06 -2.15 15.69
C SER A 241 24.29 -2.07 14.36
N CYS A 242 22.97 -2.15 14.43
CA CYS A 242 22.08 -2.16 13.26
C CYS A 242 21.13 -0.96 13.35
N PHE A 243 21.43 0.08 12.57
CA PHE A 243 20.67 1.33 12.56
C PHE A 243 20.07 1.55 11.17
N PHE A 244 18.82 1.97 11.13
CA PHE A 244 18.11 2.20 9.88
C PHE A 244 17.07 3.30 10.09
N GLU A 245 16.74 3.97 9.00
CA GLU A 245 15.60 4.89 8.96
C GLU A 245 14.37 4.11 8.51
N TRP A 246 13.22 4.47 9.07
CA TRP A 246 11.99 3.77 8.79
C TRP A 246 10.79 4.69 8.69
N ARG A 247 9.78 4.16 8.00
CA ARG A 247 8.47 4.75 7.77
C ARG A 247 7.39 3.81 8.30
N ALA A 248 6.29 4.37 8.79
CA ALA A 248 5.11 3.59 9.15
C ALA A 248 3.84 4.38 8.82
N GLU A 249 2.71 3.71 8.96
CA GLU A 249 1.38 4.34 8.92
C GLU A 249 0.64 4.18 10.25
N SER A 250 -0.12 5.20 10.62
CA SER A 250 -0.95 5.18 11.82
C SER A 250 -2.15 6.11 11.69
N ARG A 251 -2.97 6.15 12.74
CA ARG A 251 -4.02 7.16 12.89
C ARG A 251 -3.50 8.37 13.66
N VAL A 252 -4.03 9.53 13.31
CA VAL A 252 -3.70 10.82 13.95
C VAL A 252 -4.02 10.89 15.45
N ASP A 253 -4.88 10.00 15.97
CA ASP A 253 -5.37 10.01 17.34
C ASP A 253 -4.84 8.85 18.21
N THR A 254 -3.89 8.09 17.68
CA THR A 254 -3.43 6.82 18.27
C THR A 254 -2.07 6.93 18.97
N LEU A 255 -1.11 7.64 18.39
CA LEU A 255 0.20 7.86 19.00
C LEU A 255 0.14 9.02 19.98
N ARG A 256 0.77 8.85 21.14
CA ARG A 256 0.88 9.93 22.12
C ARG A 256 2.03 10.88 21.75
N PRO A 257 1.87 12.20 21.80
CA PRO A 257 2.94 13.16 21.54
C PRO A 257 4.25 12.86 22.31
N GLU A 258 4.13 12.43 23.57
CA GLU A 258 5.30 12.17 24.44
C GLU A 258 6.21 11.02 23.96
N ILE A 259 5.70 10.09 23.14
CA ILE A 259 6.52 8.98 22.62
C ILE A 259 7.27 9.32 21.33
N ILE A 260 6.93 10.45 20.69
CA ILE A 260 7.47 10.80 19.38
C ILE A 260 8.99 11.03 19.39
N PRO A 261 9.59 11.73 20.37
CA PRO A 261 11.05 11.86 20.44
C PRO A 261 11.77 10.51 20.52
N LEU A 262 11.15 9.53 21.19
CA LEU A 262 11.70 8.19 21.32
C LEU A 262 11.60 7.40 20.00
N LEU A 263 10.50 7.53 19.26
CA LEU A 263 10.36 6.94 17.93
C LEU A 263 11.33 7.57 16.93
N ALA A 264 11.52 8.89 16.98
CA ALA A 264 12.52 9.58 16.15
C ALA A 264 13.93 9.07 16.44
N LYS A 265 14.26 8.88 17.73
CA LYS A 265 15.55 8.30 18.16
C LYS A 265 15.77 6.88 17.65
N SER A 266 14.72 6.07 17.49
CA SER A 266 14.82 4.72 16.92
C SER A 266 14.86 4.69 15.39
N GLY A 267 14.80 5.85 14.72
CA GLY A 267 14.93 5.98 13.27
C GLY A 267 13.66 6.34 12.51
N LEU A 268 12.55 6.67 13.18
CA LEU A 268 11.35 7.15 12.48
C LEU A 268 11.68 8.42 11.70
N LYS A 269 11.44 8.41 10.38
CA LYS A 269 11.65 9.57 9.50
C LYS A 269 10.43 10.03 8.74
N VAL A 270 9.51 9.12 8.42
CA VAL A 270 8.26 9.44 7.74
C VAL A 270 7.11 8.74 8.45
N LEU A 271 6.07 9.49 8.80
CA LEU A 271 4.84 8.92 9.33
C LEU A 271 3.66 9.28 8.43
N ASP A 272 2.98 8.25 7.93
CA ASP A 272 1.76 8.39 7.15
C ASP A 272 0.57 8.36 8.11
N LEU A 273 -0.23 9.43 8.10
CA LEU A 273 -1.32 9.63 9.04
C LEU A 273 -2.66 9.65 8.33
N GLY A 274 -3.53 8.70 8.70
CA GLY A 274 -4.93 8.66 8.27
C GLY A 274 -5.78 9.68 9.03
N LEU A 275 -5.90 10.89 8.48
CA LEU A 275 -6.83 11.93 8.95
C LEU A 275 -8.22 11.76 8.31
N GLU A 276 -8.24 11.39 7.04
CA GLU A 276 -9.40 11.24 6.15
C GLU A 276 -10.18 12.51 5.86
N SER A 277 -10.54 13.31 6.87
CA SER A 277 -11.23 14.60 6.72
C SER A 277 -11.02 15.47 7.95
N ALA A 278 -11.19 16.79 7.81
CA ALA A 278 -11.35 17.69 8.95
C ALA A 278 -12.76 18.25 9.09
N SER A 279 -13.71 17.77 8.27
CA SER A 279 -15.13 18.06 8.43
C SER A 279 -15.73 17.20 9.55
N PRO A 280 -16.35 17.78 10.59
CA PRO A 280 -17.03 17.00 11.63
C PRO A 280 -18.07 16.04 11.07
N VAL A 281 -18.85 16.49 10.08
CA VAL A 281 -19.89 15.68 9.44
C VAL A 281 -19.29 14.47 8.73
N GLN A 282 -18.18 14.66 8.01
CA GLN A 282 -17.54 13.55 7.29
C GLN A 282 -16.87 12.56 8.25
N LEU A 283 -16.22 13.05 9.31
CA LEU A 283 -15.61 12.20 10.33
C LEU A 283 -16.64 11.28 11.01
N GLU A 284 -17.84 11.80 11.26
CA GLU A 284 -18.95 11.02 11.81
C GLU A 284 -19.52 10.02 10.78
N ARG A 285 -19.77 10.44 9.53
CA ARG A 285 -20.25 9.55 8.45
C ARG A 285 -19.30 8.39 8.15
N MET A 286 -18.01 8.65 8.22
CA MET A 286 -16.96 7.64 8.04
C MET A 286 -16.81 6.70 9.24
N GLU A 287 -17.51 6.96 10.35
CA GLU A 287 -17.28 6.31 11.64
C GLU A 287 -15.79 6.41 12.05
N LYS A 288 -15.12 7.50 11.65
CA LYS A 288 -13.70 7.74 11.94
C LYS A 288 -13.51 8.23 13.37
N SER A 289 -14.43 9.09 13.82
CA SER A 289 -14.53 9.59 15.20
C SER A 289 -15.95 10.07 15.48
N ASN A 290 -16.45 9.78 16.68
CA ASN A 290 -17.69 10.36 17.22
C ASN A 290 -17.44 11.66 18.02
N ARG A 291 -16.18 12.10 18.12
CA ARG A 291 -15.76 13.33 18.79
C ARG A 291 -14.79 14.09 17.88
N PRO A 292 -15.29 14.71 16.79
CA PRO A 292 -14.43 15.33 15.78
C PRO A 292 -13.48 16.40 16.34
N LYS A 293 -13.94 17.23 17.28
CA LYS A 293 -13.10 18.28 17.88
C LYS A 293 -11.89 17.71 18.63
N GLU A 294 -12.11 16.68 19.46
CA GLU A 294 -11.02 16.01 20.18
C GLU A 294 -10.06 15.28 19.22
N TYR A 295 -10.61 14.65 18.18
CA TYR A 295 -9.84 13.96 17.15
C TYR A 295 -8.89 14.92 16.41
N LEU A 296 -9.41 16.08 16.00
CA LEU A 296 -8.60 17.11 15.33
C LEU A 296 -7.61 17.78 16.28
N GLY A 297 -7.97 17.99 17.55
CA GLY A 297 -7.02 18.48 18.56
C GLY A 297 -5.83 17.54 18.74
N ARG A 298 -6.10 16.23 18.89
CA ARG A 298 -5.04 15.21 18.98
C ARG A 298 -4.18 15.14 17.73
N ALA A 299 -4.79 15.30 16.56
CA ALA A 299 -4.06 15.37 15.30
C ALA A 299 -3.09 16.55 15.31
N SER A 300 -3.55 17.74 15.73
CA SER A 300 -2.69 18.93 15.86
C SER A 300 -1.53 18.69 16.83
N ASP A 301 -1.79 18.19 18.04
CA ASP A 301 -0.76 17.92 19.05
C ASP A 301 0.31 16.94 18.54
N LEU A 302 -0.14 15.89 17.84
CA LEU A 302 0.75 14.90 17.23
C LEU A 302 1.61 15.52 16.12
N LEU A 303 1.04 16.38 15.27
CA LEU A 303 1.78 17.06 14.21
C LEU A 303 2.90 17.95 14.76
N TYR A 304 2.65 18.69 15.84
CA TYR A 304 3.68 19.51 16.48
C TYR A 304 4.81 18.65 17.04
N ALA A 305 4.50 17.57 17.76
CA ALA A 305 5.52 16.68 18.32
C ALA A 305 6.37 16.00 17.24
N LEU A 306 5.77 15.63 16.10
CA LEU A 306 6.48 15.07 14.94
C LEU A 306 7.41 16.10 14.31
N TYR A 307 6.92 17.32 14.10
CA TYR A 307 7.71 18.42 13.55
C TYR A 307 8.92 18.77 14.42
N GLU A 308 8.72 18.93 15.73
CA GLU A 308 9.79 19.21 16.70
C GLU A 308 10.83 18.09 16.77
N SER A 309 10.42 16.84 16.50
CA SER A 309 11.31 15.68 16.47
C SER A 309 11.97 15.44 15.09
N GLY A 310 11.74 16.31 14.11
CA GLY A 310 12.30 16.18 12.76
C GLY A 310 11.73 15.00 11.96
N VAL A 311 10.50 14.57 12.25
CA VAL A 311 9.81 13.52 11.51
C VAL A 311 8.92 14.15 10.44
N HIS A 312 9.05 13.70 9.19
CA HIS A 312 8.19 14.16 8.11
C HIS A 312 6.82 13.51 8.17
N VAL A 313 5.77 14.30 7.92
CA VAL A 313 4.39 13.81 7.95
C VAL A 313 3.79 13.80 6.55
N LYS A 314 3.17 12.67 6.18
CA LYS A 314 2.25 12.60 5.06
C LYS A 314 0.82 12.39 5.57
N ILE A 315 -0.11 13.26 5.18
CA ILE A 315 -1.52 13.14 5.54
C ILE A 315 -2.28 12.45 4.42
N ASN A 316 -3.12 11.48 4.77
CA ASN A 316 -4.08 10.85 3.86
C ASN A 316 -5.49 11.43 4.09
N ILE A 317 -6.14 11.86 3.01
CA ILE A 317 -7.50 12.40 2.96
C ILE A 317 -8.35 11.52 2.05
N LEU A 318 -9.58 11.25 2.47
CA LEU A 318 -10.57 10.48 1.75
C LEU A 318 -11.81 11.37 1.52
N LEU A 319 -12.02 11.79 0.28
CA LEU A 319 -13.26 12.49 -0.08
C LEU A 319 -14.40 11.47 -0.06
N PHE A 320 -15.33 11.63 0.87
CA PHE A 320 -16.33 10.62 1.20
C PHE A 320 -17.73 10.90 0.60
N ALA A 321 -18.69 10.01 0.82
CA ALA A 321 -20.05 10.25 0.37
C ALA A 321 -20.70 11.43 1.11
N GLY A 322 -21.43 12.25 0.35
CA GLY A 322 -22.07 13.49 0.79
C GLY A 322 -21.14 14.69 0.92
N GLU A 323 -19.94 14.65 0.31
CA GLU A 323 -19.06 15.83 0.18
C GLU A 323 -19.75 16.98 -0.55
N ASN A 324 -19.49 18.20 -0.09
CA ASN A 324 -19.92 19.46 -0.68
C ASN A 324 -18.81 20.50 -0.52
N LYS A 325 -19.00 21.71 -1.07
CA LYS A 325 -18.00 22.78 -0.97
C LYS A 325 -17.63 23.12 0.47
N SER A 326 -18.60 23.10 1.40
CA SER A 326 -18.35 23.43 2.82
C SER A 326 -17.47 22.38 3.50
N THR A 327 -17.78 21.09 3.34
CA THR A 327 -17.03 20.00 3.99
C THR A 327 -15.61 19.87 3.45
N ILE A 328 -15.43 20.13 2.15
CA ILE A 328 -14.10 20.23 1.52
C ILE A 328 -13.35 21.45 2.08
N LEU A 329 -14.01 22.60 2.21
CA LEU A 329 -13.38 23.83 2.74
C LEU A 329 -12.95 23.66 4.20
N GLU A 330 -13.76 23.01 5.04
CA GLU A 330 -13.37 22.67 6.42
C GLU A 330 -12.06 21.88 6.46
N THR A 331 -11.92 20.88 5.56
CA THR A 331 -10.70 20.07 5.43
C THR A 331 -9.52 20.90 4.94
N CYS A 332 -9.69 21.69 3.89
CA CYS A 332 -8.64 22.56 3.35
C CYS A 332 -8.15 23.58 4.39
N ASN A 333 -9.06 24.26 5.09
CA ASN A 333 -8.72 25.24 6.11
C ASN A 333 -7.90 24.63 7.25
N TRP A 334 -8.27 23.43 7.69
CA TRP A 334 -7.48 22.72 8.71
C TRP A 334 -6.09 22.35 8.20
N LEU A 335 -5.99 21.82 6.97
CA LEU A 335 -4.70 21.48 6.37
C LEU A 335 -3.80 22.71 6.20
N ASP A 336 -4.35 23.83 5.72
CA ASP A 336 -3.61 25.07 5.52
C ASP A 336 -3.11 25.66 6.84
N ALA A 337 -3.90 25.56 7.93
CA ALA A 337 -3.46 25.96 9.27
C ALA A 337 -2.25 25.16 9.78
N HIS A 338 -2.05 23.93 9.28
CA HIS A 338 -0.94 23.05 9.67
C HIS A 338 0.11 22.88 8.56
N LYS A 339 0.06 23.69 7.51
CA LYS A 339 0.83 23.49 6.28
C LYS A 339 2.33 23.33 6.49
N LYS A 340 2.92 24.06 7.44
CA LYS A 340 4.35 23.99 7.77
C LYS A 340 4.77 22.67 8.43
N LEU A 341 3.83 21.93 9.00
CA LEU A 341 4.06 20.66 9.71
C LEU A 341 3.90 19.44 8.77
N ILE A 342 3.39 19.65 7.56
CA ILE A 342 3.01 18.58 6.63
C ILE A 342 3.99 18.58 5.45
N LYS A 343 4.65 17.43 5.23
CA LYS A 343 5.55 17.20 4.09
C LYS A 343 4.80 16.84 2.82
N GLY A 344 3.62 16.21 2.95
CA GLY A 344 2.78 15.92 1.80
C GLY A 344 1.36 15.50 2.15
N VAL A 345 0.46 15.64 1.18
CA VAL A 345 -0.94 15.25 1.30
C VAL A 345 -1.30 14.33 0.14
N SER A 346 -1.89 13.17 0.43
CA SER A 346 -2.49 12.31 -0.59
C SER A 346 -3.99 12.33 -0.40
N VAL A 347 -4.70 12.70 -1.45
CA VAL A 347 -6.16 12.71 -1.46
C VAL A 347 -6.68 11.72 -2.50
N GLY A 348 -7.79 11.05 -2.20
CA GLY A 348 -8.54 10.27 -3.16
C GLY A 348 -10.03 10.20 -2.80
N PRO A 349 -10.91 9.94 -3.78
CA PRO A 349 -12.31 9.68 -3.49
C PRO A 349 -12.52 8.27 -2.94
N VAL A 350 -13.57 8.11 -2.14
CA VAL A 350 -14.07 6.78 -1.77
C VAL A 350 -14.45 5.99 -3.02
N ILE A 351 -14.10 4.71 -3.01
CA ILE A 351 -14.53 3.71 -3.99
C ILE A 351 -15.19 2.57 -3.24
N ALA A 352 -16.19 1.94 -3.84
CA ALA A 352 -16.71 0.67 -3.33
C ALA A 352 -15.94 -0.47 -4.00
N PHE A 353 -15.10 -1.14 -3.20
CA PHE A 353 -14.22 -2.22 -3.62
C PHE A 353 -14.78 -3.57 -3.17
N GLY A 354 -14.73 -4.58 -4.03
CA GLY A 354 -15.27 -5.91 -3.76
C GLY A 354 -16.31 -6.36 -4.78
N TRP A 355 -16.71 -7.62 -4.67
CA TRP A 355 -17.80 -8.20 -5.45
C TRP A 355 -19.12 -7.49 -5.17
N ASP A 356 -20.02 -7.47 -6.16
CA ASP A 356 -21.26 -6.69 -6.09
C ASP A 356 -22.12 -7.08 -4.89
N ASP A 357 -22.22 -8.38 -4.58
CA ASP A 357 -22.94 -8.87 -3.41
C ASP A 357 -22.31 -8.43 -2.08
N ASN A 358 -20.98 -8.33 -2.02
CA ASN A 358 -20.25 -7.99 -0.80
C ASN A 358 -20.27 -6.47 -0.52
N LYS A 359 -20.36 -5.63 -1.57
CA LYS A 359 -20.32 -4.17 -1.44
C LYS A 359 -21.68 -3.47 -1.51
N LYS A 360 -22.79 -4.19 -1.76
CA LYS A 360 -24.13 -3.60 -1.91
C LYS A 360 -24.58 -2.77 -0.72
N ASP A 361 -24.33 -3.25 0.51
CA ASP A 361 -24.73 -2.56 1.73
C ASP A 361 -23.90 -1.30 1.96
N PHE A 362 -22.61 -1.37 1.62
CA PHE A 362 -21.74 -0.20 1.63
C PHE A 362 -22.20 0.85 0.60
N ILE A 363 -22.51 0.45 -0.64
CA ILE A 363 -23.07 1.37 -1.64
C ILE A 363 -24.37 2.00 -1.14
N LYS A 364 -25.28 1.21 -0.56
CA LYS A 364 -26.53 1.71 0.01
C LYS A 364 -26.28 2.73 1.14
N GLN A 365 -25.28 2.49 1.98
CA GLN A 365 -24.85 3.44 3.02
C GLN A 365 -24.32 4.73 2.38
N LEU A 366 -23.46 4.65 1.37
CA LEU A 366 -22.96 5.84 0.67
C LEU A 366 -24.10 6.63 0.01
N SER A 367 -25.08 5.94 -0.58
CA SER A 367 -26.25 6.58 -1.18
C SER A 367 -27.18 7.25 -0.17
N SER A 368 -27.25 6.77 1.07
CA SER A 368 -28.00 7.49 2.12
C SER A 368 -27.36 8.83 2.49
N PHE A 369 -26.07 9.02 2.21
CA PHE A 369 -25.37 10.30 2.31
C PHE A 369 -25.41 11.14 1.02
N GLY A 370 -26.08 10.64 -0.03
CA GLY A 370 -26.29 11.35 -1.28
C GLY A 370 -25.31 11.00 -2.40
N ALA A 371 -24.51 9.93 -2.26
CA ALA A 371 -23.62 9.45 -3.32
C ALA A 371 -24.34 8.52 -4.31
N ASP A 372 -23.94 8.58 -5.58
CA ASP A 372 -24.50 7.74 -6.64
C ASP A 372 -23.41 6.91 -7.30
N ALA A 373 -23.61 5.59 -7.37
CA ALA A 373 -22.69 4.68 -8.02
C ALA A 373 -22.65 4.92 -9.54
N ILE A 374 -21.44 4.91 -10.10
CA ILE A 374 -21.20 5.08 -11.53
C ILE A 374 -21.01 3.68 -12.16
N PRO A 375 -21.68 3.41 -13.29
CA PRO A 375 -21.41 2.20 -14.06
C PRO A 375 -19.92 2.09 -14.42
N THR A 376 -19.32 0.97 -14.07
CA THR A 376 -17.89 0.69 -14.23
C THR A 376 -17.69 -0.53 -15.12
N LYS A 377 -16.62 -0.52 -15.93
CA LYS A 377 -16.19 -1.70 -16.70
C LYS A 377 -15.26 -2.60 -15.88
N HIS A 378 -14.76 -2.14 -14.74
CA HIS A 378 -13.81 -2.87 -13.93
C HIS A 378 -14.55 -3.70 -12.88
N ILE A 379 -14.48 -5.02 -13.05
CA ILE A 379 -14.99 -5.97 -12.05
C ILE A 379 -14.39 -5.63 -10.69
N GLY A 380 -15.23 -5.62 -9.66
CA GLY A 380 -14.80 -5.41 -8.28
C GLY A 380 -14.53 -3.95 -7.87
N ILE A 381 -14.64 -2.97 -8.77
CA ILE A 381 -14.36 -1.56 -8.48
C ILE A 381 -15.51 -0.67 -8.95
N THR A 382 -16.23 -0.05 -8.02
CA THR A 382 -17.30 0.90 -8.31
C THR A 382 -16.90 2.30 -7.87
N HIS A 383 -16.83 3.22 -8.84
CA HIS A 383 -16.64 4.64 -8.60
C HIS A 383 -17.97 5.32 -8.27
N LEU A 384 -17.93 6.45 -7.57
CA LEU A 384 -19.14 7.15 -7.13
C LEU A 384 -19.04 8.65 -7.41
N ASN A 385 -20.16 9.25 -7.81
CA ASN A 385 -20.41 10.66 -7.54
C ASN A 385 -20.56 10.79 -6.03
N LEU A 386 -19.78 11.66 -5.39
CA LEU A 386 -19.79 11.79 -3.94
C LEU A 386 -21.05 12.51 -3.46
N SER A 387 -21.59 13.41 -4.27
CA SER A 387 -22.90 14.02 -4.07
C SER A 387 -23.45 14.56 -5.40
N LYS A 388 -24.63 15.19 -5.37
CA LYS A 388 -25.13 15.98 -6.51
C LYS A 388 -24.23 17.18 -6.85
N GLU A 389 -23.46 17.67 -5.88
CA GLU A 389 -22.58 18.83 -6.05
C GLU A 389 -21.16 18.41 -6.44
N ILE A 390 -20.68 17.27 -5.93
CA ILE A 390 -19.32 16.78 -6.14
C ILE A 390 -19.39 15.47 -6.92
N THR A 391 -19.21 15.56 -8.23
CA THR A 391 -19.15 14.40 -9.11
C THR A 391 -17.84 13.62 -8.92
N TYR A 392 -17.74 12.41 -9.48
CA TYR A 392 -16.47 11.66 -9.50
C TYR A 392 -15.35 12.42 -10.23
N ARG A 393 -15.70 13.14 -11.31
CA ARG A 393 -14.72 13.95 -12.04
C ARG A 393 -14.23 15.13 -11.19
N ASP A 394 -15.14 15.77 -10.46
CA ASP A 394 -14.78 16.85 -9.53
C ASP A 394 -13.90 16.32 -8.41
N SER A 395 -14.23 15.18 -7.82
CA SER A 395 -13.43 14.60 -6.73
C SER A 395 -12.02 14.24 -7.15
N LEU A 396 -11.80 13.74 -8.37
CA LEU A 396 -10.45 13.52 -8.92
C LEU A 396 -9.68 14.83 -9.08
N ARG A 397 -10.33 15.87 -9.62
CA ARG A 397 -9.72 17.21 -9.77
C ARG A 397 -9.35 17.82 -8.41
N ILE A 398 -10.30 17.86 -7.48
CA ILE A 398 -10.12 18.36 -6.11
C ILE A 398 -8.99 17.61 -5.40
N SER A 399 -8.97 16.27 -5.52
CA SER A 399 -7.93 15.44 -4.91
C SER A 399 -6.54 15.84 -5.39
N LYS A 400 -6.40 16.09 -6.70
CA LYS A 400 -5.13 16.50 -7.28
C LYS A 400 -4.74 17.92 -6.85
N GLU A 401 -5.66 18.88 -6.90
CA GLU A 401 -5.40 20.27 -6.51
C GLU A 401 -4.97 20.38 -5.04
N ILE A 402 -5.63 19.68 -4.12
CA ILE A 402 -5.25 19.62 -2.71
C ILE A 402 -3.86 18.99 -2.58
N SER A 403 -3.60 17.84 -3.21
CA SER A 403 -2.27 17.20 -3.12
C SER A 403 -1.15 18.14 -3.64
N LYS A 404 -1.42 18.82 -4.76
CA LYS A 404 -0.48 19.72 -5.44
C LYS A 404 -0.14 20.98 -4.63
N SER A 405 -1.06 21.45 -3.78
CA SER A 405 -0.85 22.63 -2.94
C SER A 405 0.02 22.36 -1.70
N PHE A 406 0.38 21.10 -1.43
CA PHE A 406 1.20 20.69 -0.28
C PHE A 406 2.52 20.00 -0.64
N MET A 407 2.75 19.65 -1.91
CA MET A 407 3.96 18.94 -2.32
C MET A 407 4.64 19.64 -3.48
N THR A 408 5.93 19.92 -3.32
CA THR A 408 6.83 20.17 -4.45
C THR A 408 7.26 18.84 -5.09
N ALA A 409 7.91 18.92 -6.26
CA ALA A 409 8.59 17.79 -6.88
C ALA A 409 9.59 17.11 -5.93
N ASP A 410 10.33 17.90 -5.13
CA ASP A 410 11.29 17.39 -4.13
C ASP A 410 10.59 16.62 -3.01
N ASP A 411 9.50 17.17 -2.48
CA ASP A 411 8.73 16.52 -1.41
C ASP A 411 8.11 15.21 -1.90
N TYR A 412 7.52 15.24 -3.10
CA TYR A 412 6.93 14.07 -3.71
C TYR A 412 7.98 12.99 -3.96
N TYR A 413 9.12 13.35 -4.58
CA TYR A 413 10.21 12.41 -4.83
C TYR A 413 10.78 11.86 -3.53
N TYR A 414 11.01 12.69 -2.51
CA TYR A 414 11.49 12.23 -1.21
C TYR A 414 10.54 11.20 -0.59
N LEU A 415 9.24 11.52 -0.51
CA LEU A 415 8.23 10.60 0.04
C LEU A 415 8.09 9.31 -0.77
N LYS A 416 8.34 9.36 -2.08
CA LYS A 416 8.23 8.20 -2.96
C LYS A 416 9.49 7.34 -3.00
N SER A 417 10.66 7.95 -3.11
CA SER A 417 11.95 7.25 -3.07
C SER A 417 12.23 6.62 -1.71
N PHE A 418 11.63 7.11 -0.62
CA PHE A 418 11.79 6.50 0.70
C PHE A 418 11.24 5.06 0.78
N SER A 419 10.21 4.70 0.00
CA SER A 419 9.54 3.39 0.15
C SER A 419 8.93 2.76 -1.10
N TYR A 420 8.73 3.51 -2.18
CA TYR A 420 7.92 3.05 -3.31
C TYR A 420 8.66 3.06 -4.64
N PHE A 421 9.57 4.00 -4.89
CA PHE A 421 10.33 3.97 -6.14
C PHE A 421 11.44 2.92 -6.12
N PRO A 422 11.77 2.36 -7.29
CA PRO A 422 12.98 1.58 -7.49
C PRO A 422 14.20 2.31 -6.94
N ARG A 423 15.10 1.59 -6.31
CA ARG A 423 16.30 2.16 -5.69
C ARG A 423 17.27 2.78 -6.70
N ASP A 424 17.22 2.35 -7.96
CA ASP A 424 18.00 2.93 -9.06
C ASP A 424 17.34 4.17 -9.69
N TYR A 425 16.10 4.50 -9.34
CA TYR A 425 15.39 5.65 -9.91
C TYR A 425 15.81 6.94 -9.18
N THR A 426 16.72 7.70 -9.77
CA THR A 426 17.29 8.91 -9.17
C THR A 426 16.34 10.11 -9.30
N TYR A 427 16.63 11.19 -8.56
CA TYR A 427 15.89 12.43 -8.71
C TYR A 427 16.05 13.03 -10.12
N ILE A 428 17.20 12.81 -10.76
CA ILE A 428 17.46 13.26 -12.14
C ILE A 428 16.54 12.50 -13.10
N ASP A 429 16.43 11.18 -12.95
CA ASP A 429 15.51 10.37 -13.76
C ASP A 429 14.06 10.79 -13.56
N PHE A 430 13.69 11.08 -12.31
CA PHE A 430 12.38 11.61 -11.96
C PHE A 430 12.06 12.92 -12.67
N MET A 431 12.96 13.91 -12.62
CA MET A 431 12.74 15.18 -13.31
C MET A 431 12.72 15.02 -14.84
N ASN A 432 13.56 14.15 -15.40
CA ASN A 432 13.53 13.84 -16.82
C ASN A 432 12.19 13.26 -17.26
N ASP A 433 11.57 12.39 -16.46
CA ASP A 433 10.26 11.82 -16.76
C ASP A 433 9.12 12.84 -16.57
N VAL A 434 9.22 13.72 -15.56
CA VAL A 434 8.30 14.85 -15.37
C VAL A 434 8.29 15.79 -16.58
N ASP A 435 9.47 16.13 -17.09
CA ASP A 435 9.63 17.06 -18.23
C ASP A 435 9.15 16.44 -19.55
N LYS A 436 9.22 15.11 -19.71
CA LYS A 436 8.77 14.41 -20.93
C LYS A 436 7.26 14.42 -21.11
N GLU A 437 6.51 14.22 -20.03
CA GLU A 437 5.06 14.02 -20.13
C GLU A 437 4.28 15.34 -20.05
N ASN A 438 4.87 16.38 -19.44
CA ASN A 438 4.20 17.64 -19.12
C ASN A 438 2.76 17.45 -18.61
N ASP A 439 2.57 16.42 -17.78
CA ASP A 439 1.27 16.03 -17.23
C ASP A 439 0.91 16.90 -16.03
N ASP A 440 -0.38 16.90 -15.68
CA ASP A 440 -0.86 17.52 -14.47
C ASP A 440 -0.62 16.58 -13.27
N TYR A 441 0.53 16.74 -12.63
CA TYR A 441 0.91 15.94 -11.47
C TYR A 441 0.21 16.37 -10.17
N SER A 442 0.17 15.47 -9.18
CA SER A 442 -0.31 15.75 -7.82
C SER A 442 0.68 16.53 -6.95
N PHE A 443 1.67 17.17 -7.57
CA PHE A 443 2.72 17.95 -6.95
C PHE A 443 3.10 19.12 -7.87
N SER A 444 3.64 20.18 -7.29
CA SER A 444 4.11 21.34 -8.02
C SER A 444 5.46 21.06 -8.68
N THR A 445 5.53 21.24 -10.00
CA THR A 445 6.77 21.19 -10.79
C THR A 445 7.51 22.53 -10.80
N SER A 446 6.87 23.61 -10.33
CA SER A 446 7.51 24.92 -10.22
C SER A 446 8.54 24.93 -9.07
N LYS A 447 9.81 25.23 -9.40
CA LYS A 447 10.94 25.17 -8.45
C LYS A 447 10.62 25.93 -7.16
N GLY A 448 10.56 25.19 -6.05
CA GLY A 448 10.40 25.72 -4.70
C GLY A 448 9.09 26.47 -4.41
N LYS A 449 8.09 26.40 -5.30
CA LYS A 449 6.81 27.08 -5.11
C LYS A 449 5.66 26.08 -5.02
N LEU A 450 4.87 26.18 -3.96
CA LEU A 450 3.63 25.43 -3.85
C LEU A 450 2.56 26.04 -4.75
N TYR A 451 1.67 25.19 -5.25
CA TYR A 451 0.51 25.61 -6.03
C TYR A 451 -0.51 26.30 -5.12
N GLU A 452 -1.04 27.45 -5.55
CA GLU A 452 -2.18 28.07 -4.90
C GLU A 452 -3.45 27.30 -5.27
N THR A 453 -4.13 26.75 -4.26
CA THR A 453 -5.36 25.99 -4.49
C THR A 453 -6.47 26.87 -5.09
N HIS A 454 -7.22 26.32 -6.04
CA HIS A 454 -8.40 26.94 -6.63
C HIS A 454 -9.63 26.06 -6.47
N VAL A 455 -9.61 25.13 -5.50
CA VAL A 455 -10.60 24.05 -5.29
C VAL A 455 -12.05 24.54 -5.32
N LEU A 456 -12.29 25.83 -5.08
CA LEU A 456 -13.60 26.46 -4.98
C LEU A 456 -13.78 27.74 -5.83
N LYS A 457 -12.89 28.04 -6.79
CA LYS A 457 -13.11 29.14 -7.77
C LYS A 457 -14.04 28.71 -8.90
#